data_AF-A0A1F3V6U1-F1
#
_entry.id   AF-A0A1F3V6U1-F1
#
_cell.length_a   1.000
_cell.length_b   1.000
_cell.length_c   1.000
_cell.angle_alpha   90.00
_cell.angle_beta   90.00
_cell.angle_gamma   90.00
#
_symmetry.space_group_name_H-M   'P 1'
#
loop_
_entity.id
_entity.type
_entity.pdbx_description
1 polymer ?
#
loop_
_entity_poly.entity_id
_entity_poly.type
_entity_poly.pdbx_seq_one_letter_code
_entity_poly.pdbx_strand_id
1 'polypeptide(L)'
;MQNKNKQKNKDRSIFEIVGKRERDIRQTIVNAEAMKDFGDVFGKKILIVDDDQAFTDFVVHSLKSFGLFEVKSASDAGWGIKKFIDEVPDLLIIDIFLPQTDGLKLAKAMLALYEREFPILFVSANKSFGREIEESGFAAKYKFLAKPINKELLKEYVTELLR
;
A
#
# COMPACT_ATOMS: atom_id res chain seq x y z
N MET A 1 -20.06 -61.36 -13.61
CA MET A 1 -19.18 -60.66 -12.65
C MET A 1 -18.87 -59.19 -13.01
N GLN A 2 -19.39 -58.60 -14.10
CA GLN A 2 -18.96 -57.27 -14.58
C GLN A 2 -19.70 -56.05 -13.97
N ASN A 3 -20.80 -56.23 -13.23
CA ASN A 3 -21.63 -55.11 -12.75
C ASN A 3 -21.13 -54.41 -11.47
N LYS A 4 -20.33 -55.07 -10.62
CA LYS A 4 -19.84 -54.48 -9.36
C LYS A 4 -18.70 -53.45 -9.55
N ASN A 5 -17.96 -53.51 -10.66
CA ASN A 5 -16.85 -52.60 -10.94
C ASN A 5 -17.28 -51.24 -11.52
N LYS A 6 -18.42 -51.16 -12.23
CA LYS A 6 -18.95 -49.88 -12.76
C LYS A 6 -19.54 -48.98 -11.67
N GLN A 7 -20.18 -49.55 -10.65
CA GLN A 7 -20.78 -48.80 -9.55
C GLN A 7 -19.70 -48.15 -8.65
N LYS A 8 -18.68 -48.93 -8.26
CA LYS A 8 -17.53 -48.43 -7.48
C LYS A 8 -16.76 -47.29 -8.16
N ASN A 9 -16.72 -47.25 -9.50
CA ASN A 9 -16.05 -46.18 -10.24
C ASN A 9 -16.86 -44.88 -10.29
N LYS A 10 -18.20 -44.98 -10.35
CA LYS A 10 -19.09 -43.80 -10.28
C LYS A 10 -19.08 -43.17 -8.88
N ASP A 11 -19.09 -43.99 -7.83
CA ASP A 11 -19.10 -43.49 -6.46
C ASP A 11 -17.78 -42.76 -6.12
N ARG A 12 -16.63 -43.30 -6.54
CA ARG A 12 -15.33 -42.61 -6.40
C ARG A 12 -15.29 -41.25 -7.11
N SER A 13 -15.85 -41.17 -8.31
CA SER A 13 -15.96 -39.93 -9.08
C SER A 13 -16.80 -38.87 -8.36
N ILE A 14 -17.91 -39.26 -7.73
CA ILE A 14 -18.77 -38.32 -6.99
C ILE A 14 -18.05 -37.77 -5.76
N PHE A 15 -17.35 -38.60 -4.98
CA PHE A 15 -16.57 -38.13 -3.83
C PHE A 15 -15.43 -37.19 -4.21
N GLU A 16 -14.75 -37.43 -5.33
CA GLU A 16 -13.71 -36.51 -5.84
C GLU A 16 -14.30 -35.17 -6.29
N ILE A 17 -15.45 -35.18 -6.98
CA ILE A 17 -16.14 -33.95 -7.42
C ILE A 17 -16.60 -33.13 -6.22
N VAL A 18 -17.20 -33.77 -5.22
CA VAL A 18 -17.65 -33.10 -3.98
C VAL A 18 -16.46 -32.55 -3.21
N GLY A 19 -15.39 -33.34 -3.02
CA GLY A 19 -14.18 -32.89 -2.32
C GLY A 19 -13.39 -31.81 -3.06
N LYS A 20 -13.47 -31.73 -4.40
CA LYS A 20 -12.93 -30.60 -5.18
C LYS A 20 -13.79 -29.35 -4.96
N ARG A 21 -15.11 -29.48 -5.06
CA ARG A 21 -16.05 -28.36 -4.91
C ARG A 21 -16.05 -27.76 -3.51
N GLU A 22 -15.93 -28.58 -2.47
CA GLU A 22 -15.77 -28.10 -1.08
C GLU A 22 -14.46 -27.31 -0.88
N ARG A 23 -13.36 -27.76 -1.50
CA ARG A 23 -12.07 -27.03 -1.46
C ARG A 23 -12.15 -25.70 -2.21
N ASP A 24 -12.74 -25.69 -3.39
CA ASP A 24 -12.91 -24.48 -4.21
C ASP A 24 -13.80 -23.45 -3.48
N ILE A 25 -14.88 -23.91 -2.83
CA ILE A 25 -15.76 -23.06 -2.01
C ILE A 25 -15.01 -22.53 -0.79
N ARG A 26 -14.29 -23.38 -0.04
CA ARG A 26 -13.49 -22.94 1.11
C ARG A 26 -12.44 -21.91 0.72
N GLN A 27 -11.73 -22.13 -0.38
CA GLN A 27 -10.75 -21.17 -0.90
C GLN A 27 -11.41 -19.84 -1.27
N THR A 28 -12.59 -19.88 -1.89
CA THR A 28 -13.35 -18.67 -2.26
C THR A 28 -13.84 -17.91 -1.04
N ILE A 29 -14.34 -18.60 -0.01
CA ILE A 29 -14.79 -18.00 1.25
C ILE A 29 -13.61 -17.38 2.01
N VAL A 30 -12.49 -18.09 2.13
CA VAL A 30 -11.25 -17.58 2.73
C VAL A 30 -10.76 -16.33 1.99
N ASN A 31 -10.83 -16.31 0.67
CA ASN A 31 -10.47 -15.15 -0.13
C ASN A 31 -11.43 -13.97 0.10
N ALA A 32 -12.74 -14.22 0.22
CA ALA A 32 -13.74 -13.18 0.47
C ALA A 32 -13.63 -12.58 1.89
N GLU A 33 -13.31 -13.41 2.89
CA GLU A 33 -13.04 -12.97 4.27
C GLU A 33 -11.75 -12.16 4.35
N ALA A 34 -10.67 -12.61 3.71
CA ALA A 34 -9.42 -11.84 3.60
C ALA A 34 -9.62 -10.53 2.81
N MET A 35 -10.49 -10.53 1.80
CA MET A 35 -10.87 -9.32 1.06
C MET A 35 -11.72 -8.36 1.89
N LYS A 36 -12.34 -8.75 3.01
CA LYS A 36 -12.97 -7.76 3.91
C LYS A 36 -11.94 -6.95 4.69
N ASP A 37 -10.83 -7.57 5.08
CA ASP A 37 -9.79 -6.90 5.89
C ASP A 37 -8.84 -6.03 5.05
N PHE A 38 -8.71 -6.36 3.75
CA PHE A 38 -7.82 -5.68 2.80
C PHE A 38 -8.52 -5.06 1.59
N GLY A 39 -9.84 -5.23 1.44
CA GLY A 39 -10.59 -4.78 0.26
C GLY A 39 -10.50 -3.28 0.04
N ASP A 40 -10.51 -2.50 1.12
CA ASP A 40 -10.43 -1.04 1.06
C ASP A 40 -9.05 -0.54 0.60
N VAL A 41 -8.01 -1.36 0.76
CA VAL A 41 -6.62 -0.99 0.46
C VAL A 41 -5.99 -1.76 -0.71
N PHE A 42 -6.69 -2.74 -1.27
CA PHE A 42 -6.20 -3.52 -2.40
C PHE A 42 -6.14 -2.69 -3.69
N GLY A 43 -5.00 -2.75 -4.39
CA GLY A 43 -4.78 -1.98 -5.62
C GLY A 43 -4.51 -0.50 -5.39
N LYS A 44 -4.36 -0.05 -4.14
CA LYS A 44 -4.05 1.35 -3.83
C LYS A 44 -2.68 1.74 -4.36
N LYS A 45 -2.62 2.94 -4.94
CA LYS A 45 -1.42 3.50 -5.56
C LYS A 45 -0.67 4.37 -4.57
N ILE A 46 0.63 4.14 -4.45
CA ILE A 46 1.50 4.82 -3.51
C ILE A 46 2.65 5.45 -4.29
N LEU A 47 2.91 6.73 -4.03
CA LEU A 47 4.09 7.43 -4.52
C LEU A 47 5.02 7.75 -3.35
N ILE A 48 6.27 7.30 -3.40
CA ILE A 48 7.35 7.72 -2.48
C ILE A 48 8.25 8.75 -3.17
N VAL A 49 8.56 9.86 -2.49
CA VAL A 49 9.51 10.89 -2.94
C VAL A 49 10.61 11.05 -1.90
N ASP A 50 11.83 10.67 -2.26
CA ASP A 50 13.02 10.69 -1.40
C ASP A 50 14.28 10.59 -2.29
N ASP A 51 15.34 11.34 -2.00
CA ASP A 51 16.58 11.30 -2.77
C ASP A 51 17.51 10.13 -2.39
N ASP A 52 17.24 9.46 -1.26
CA ASP A 52 17.91 8.23 -0.88
C ASP A 52 17.34 7.04 -1.68
N GLN A 53 18.09 6.62 -2.71
CA GLN A 53 17.74 5.48 -3.55
C GLN A 53 17.58 4.18 -2.74
N ALA A 54 18.42 3.94 -1.73
CA ALA A 54 18.34 2.72 -0.93
C ALA A 54 17.04 2.71 -0.10
N PHE A 55 16.64 3.87 0.42
CA PHE A 55 15.39 4.00 1.16
C PHE A 55 14.15 3.88 0.24
N THR A 56 14.14 4.53 -0.93
CA THR A 56 13.02 4.37 -1.88
C THR A 56 12.88 2.92 -2.35
N ASP A 57 14.00 2.24 -2.63
CA ASP A 57 13.99 0.82 -2.98
C ASP A 57 13.45 -0.02 -1.82
N PHE A 58 13.89 0.24 -0.58
CA PHE A 58 13.35 -0.45 0.59
C PHE A 58 11.83 -0.28 0.70
N VAL A 59 11.30 0.94 0.54
CA VAL A 59 9.85 1.22 0.60
C VAL A 59 9.11 0.47 -0.49
N VAL A 60 9.59 0.55 -1.74
CA VAL A 60 8.97 -0.12 -2.90
C VAL A 60 8.93 -1.63 -2.72
N HIS A 61 10.06 -2.26 -2.38
CA HIS A 61 10.13 -3.71 -2.18
C HIS A 61 9.29 -4.16 -0.98
N SER A 62 9.36 -3.43 0.14
CA SER A 62 8.60 -3.75 1.35
C SER A 62 7.10 -3.74 1.11
N LEU A 63 6.58 -2.67 0.53
CA LEU A 63 5.14 -2.52 0.29
C LEU A 63 4.63 -3.46 -0.81
N LYS A 64 5.35 -3.60 -1.93
CA LYS A 64 4.96 -4.55 -3.00
C LYS A 64 4.96 -6.00 -2.54
N SER A 65 5.85 -6.38 -1.62
CA SER A 65 5.92 -7.77 -1.13
C SER A 65 4.68 -8.25 -0.38
N PHE A 66 3.79 -7.34 0.03
CA PHE A 66 2.50 -7.71 0.61
C PHE A 66 1.43 -8.02 -0.44
N GLY A 67 1.66 -7.72 -1.72
CA GLY A 67 0.73 -7.99 -2.81
C GLY A 67 -0.53 -7.11 -2.81
N LEU A 68 -0.53 -6.01 -2.04
CA LEU A 68 -1.70 -5.14 -1.85
C LEU A 68 -1.61 -3.82 -2.62
N PHE A 69 -0.40 -3.34 -2.90
CA PHE A 69 -0.16 -1.96 -3.32
C PHE A 69 0.56 -1.88 -4.65
N GLU A 70 0.21 -0.87 -5.44
CA GLU A 70 1.01 -0.41 -6.57
C GLU A 70 1.93 0.73 -6.09
N VAL A 71 3.25 0.54 -6.17
CA VAL A 71 4.20 1.50 -5.59
C VAL A 71 5.15 2.04 -6.65
N LYS A 72 5.22 3.36 -6.75
CA LYS A 72 6.14 4.12 -7.59
C LYS A 72 7.03 4.99 -6.71
N SER A 73 8.28 5.21 -7.13
CA SER A 73 9.22 6.10 -6.45
C SER A 73 9.64 7.26 -7.35
N ALA A 74 10.06 8.37 -6.75
CA ALA A 74 10.75 9.48 -7.40
C ALA A 74 11.95 9.89 -6.54
N SER A 75 13.08 10.16 -7.21
CA SER A 75 14.36 10.52 -6.57
C SER A 75 14.48 12.01 -6.24
N ASP A 76 13.53 12.83 -6.70
CA ASP A 76 13.51 14.27 -6.43
C ASP A 76 12.10 14.84 -6.57
N ALA A 77 11.97 16.11 -6.15
CA ALA A 77 10.74 16.87 -6.20
C ALA A 77 10.14 17.00 -7.60
N GLY A 78 10.97 17.22 -8.63
CA GLY A 78 10.50 17.44 -10.00
C GLY A 78 9.84 16.18 -10.57
N TRP A 79 10.52 15.03 -10.43
CA TRP A 79 9.93 13.74 -10.79
C TRP A 79 8.73 13.38 -9.91
N GLY A 80 8.75 13.74 -8.63
CA GLY A 80 7.63 13.55 -7.71
C GLY A 80 6.37 14.27 -8.19
N ILE A 81 6.49 15.57 -8.50
CA ILE A 81 5.40 16.40 -9.04
C ILE A 81 4.89 15.81 -10.35
N LYS A 82 5.80 15.49 -11.28
CA LYS A 82 5.42 14.93 -12.58
C LYS A 82 4.62 13.64 -12.43
N LYS A 83 5.10 12.68 -11.62
CA LYS A 83 4.43 11.39 -11.43
C LYS A 83 3.07 11.54 -10.75
N PHE A 84 2.97 12.46 -9.80
CA PHE A 84 1.71 12.76 -9.10
C PHE A 84 0.65 13.38 -10.01
N ILE A 85 1.05 14.21 -10.97
CA ILE A 85 0.16 14.80 -11.98
C ILE A 85 -0.22 13.76 -13.03
N ASP A 86 0.75 12.99 -13.53
CA ASP A 86 0.51 11.96 -14.56
C ASP A 86 -0.46 10.89 -14.05
N GLU A 87 -0.35 10.52 -12.78
CA GLU A 87 -1.23 9.57 -12.12
C GLU A 87 -1.33 9.87 -10.62
N VAL A 88 -2.51 10.35 -10.21
CA VAL A 88 -2.80 10.71 -8.83
C VAL A 88 -2.72 9.45 -7.95
N PRO A 89 -1.80 9.39 -6.97
CA PRO A 89 -1.75 8.26 -6.06
C PRO A 89 -2.88 8.34 -5.05
N ASP A 90 -3.14 7.23 -4.35
CA ASP A 90 -4.01 7.18 -3.19
C ASP A 90 -3.28 7.58 -1.91
N LEU A 91 -1.94 7.49 -1.87
CA LEU A 91 -1.09 7.90 -0.75
C LEU A 91 0.25 8.47 -1.26
N LEU A 92 0.67 9.59 -0.66
CA LEU A 92 2.00 10.16 -0.87
C LEU A 92 2.86 9.88 0.36
N ILE A 93 4.02 9.26 0.16
CA ILE A 93 5.09 9.17 1.15
C ILE A 93 6.16 10.16 0.74
N ILE A 94 6.61 11.02 1.64
CA ILE A 94 7.52 12.11 1.29
C ILE A 94 8.57 12.33 2.38
N ASP A 95 9.83 12.39 1.97
CA ASP A 95 10.89 12.82 2.87
C ASP A 95 10.81 14.34 3.11
N ILE A 96 11.04 14.74 4.36
CA ILE A 96 11.00 16.15 4.74
C ILE A 96 12.21 16.92 4.20
N PHE A 97 13.37 16.27 4.10
CA PHE A 97 14.62 16.90 3.72
C PHE A 97 15.06 16.47 2.33
N LEU A 98 14.50 17.11 1.30
CA LEU A 98 14.97 16.93 -0.06
C LEU A 98 16.05 17.98 -0.40
N PRO A 99 17.04 17.65 -1.25
CA PRO A 99 18.15 18.56 -1.56
C PRO A 99 17.75 19.93 -2.10
N GLN A 100 16.60 20.04 -2.76
CA GLN A 100 16.14 21.26 -3.45
C GLN A 100 14.87 21.88 -2.85
N THR A 101 14.20 21.18 -1.93
CA THR A 101 12.95 21.67 -1.32
C THR A 101 12.70 21.02 0.02
N ASP A 102 11.91 21.72 0.84
CA ASP A 102 11.29 21.13 2.02
C ASP A 102 10.12 20.24 1.57
N GLY A 103 10.08 19.00 2.07
CA GLY A 103 9.03 18.03 1.77
C GLY A 103 7.63 18.49 2.19
N LEU A 104 7.50 19.27 3.27
CA LEU A 104 6.23 19.87 3.68
C LEU A 104 5.77 20.91 2.65
N LYS A 105 6.68 21.72 2.11
CA LYS A 105 6.35 22.69 1.05
C LYS A 105 5.98 21.99 -0.25
N LEU A 106 6.72 20.94 -0.62
CA LEU A 106 6.42 20.13 -1.79
C LEU A 106 5.03 19.49 -1.67
N ALA A 107 4.72 18.89 -0.51
CA ALA A 107 3.40 18.35 -0.22
C ALA A 107 2.30 19.40 -0.37
N LYS A 108 2.46 20.60 0.22
CA LYS A 108 1.50 21.71 0.07
C LYS A 108 1.29 22.09 -1.40
N ALA A 109 2.36 22.18 -2.18
CA ALA A 109 2.27 22.52 -3.60
C ALA A 109 1.54 21.45 -4.43
N MET A 110 1.80 20.16 -4.15
CA MET A 110 1.12 19.04 -4.81
C MET A 110 -0.36 18.99 -4.43
N LEU A 111 -0.68 19.20 -3.15
CA LEU A 111 -2.07 19.20 -2.67
C LEU A 111 -2.88 20.40 -3.14
N ALA A 112 -2.26 21.55 -3.42
CA ALA A 112 -2.96 22.71 -3.99
C ALA A 112 -3.60 22.41 -5.36
N LEU A 113 -3.23 21.32 -6.02
CA LEU A 113 -3.83 20.83 -7.26
C LEU A 113 -5.11 20.01 -7.02
N TYR A 114 -5.47 19.74 -5.76
CA TYR A 114 -6.58 18.86 -5.37
C TYR A 114 -7.42 19.51 -4.26
N GLU A 115 -8.73 19.52 -4.43
CA GLU A 115 -9.67 20.13 -3.47
C GLU A 115 -10.13 19.17 -2.36
N ARG A 116 -9.49 17.99 -2.24
CA ARG A 116 -9.85 16.97 -1.27
C ARG A 116 -8.75 16.76 -0.24
N GLU A 117 -9.14 16.29 0.93
CA GLU A 117 -8.20 15.76 1.91
C GLU A 117 -7.43 14.58 1.29
N PHE A 118 -6.11 14.59 1.42
CA PHE A 118 -5.22 13.63 0.77
C PHE A 118 -4.28 13.03 1.81
N PRO A 119 -4.15 11.69 1.88
CA PRO A 119 -3.33 11.06 2.90
C PRO A 119 -1.85 11.21 2.58
N ILE A 120 -1.06 11.60 3.59
CA ILE A 120 0.39 11.80 3.46
C ILE A 120 1.13 11.12 4.62
N LEU A 121 2.16 10.37 4.28
CA LEU A 121 3.12 9.83 5.25
C LEU A 121 4.44 10.59 5.12
N PHE A 122 4.74 11.46 6.07
CA PHE A 122 6.04 12.10 6.15
C PHE A 122 7.07 11.14 6.73
N VAL A 123 8.26 11.14 6.14
CA VAL A 123 9.42 10.42 6.67
C VAL A 123 10.59 11.37 6.87
N SER A 124 11.40 11.13 7.90
CA SER A 124 12.62 11.92 8.12
C SER A 124 13.58 11.20 9.05
N ALA A 125 14.88 11.48 8.92
CA ALA A 125 15.86 11.09 9.94
C ALA A 125 15.70 11.88 11.25
N ASN A 126 15.12 13.08 11.20
CA ASN A 126 14.92 13.92 12.38
C ASN A 126 13.52 13.71 13.00
N LYS A 127 13.50 13.19 14.23
CA LYS A 127 12.30 12.87 15.01
C LYS A 127 11.47 14.10 15.43
N SER A 128 12.05 15.30 15.45
CA SER A 128 11.35 16.50 15.94
C SER A 128 10.27 17.02 14.98
N PHE A 129 10.32 16.63 13.69
CA PHE A 129 9.42 17.18 12.67
C PHE A 129 7.96 16.76 12.79
N GLY A 130 7.66 15.63 13.43
CA GLY A 130 6.26 15.21 13.62
C GLY A 130 5.45 16.33 14.30
N ARG A 131 6.00 16.93 15.36
CA ARG A 131 5.40 18.05 16.06
C ARG A 131 5.33 19.32 15.20
N GLU A 132 6.37 19.61 14.42
CA GLU A 132 6.39 20.80 13.56
C GLU A 132 5.30 20.74 12.49
N ILE A 133 5.05 19.56 11.90
CA ILE A 133 3.97 19.38 10.93
C ILE A 133 2.61 19.58 11.61
N GLU A 134 2.42 19.02 12.81
CA GLU A 134 1.24 19.26 13.66
C GLU A 134 0.99 20.74 13.91
N GLU A 135 2.01 21.47 14.36
CA GLU A 135 1.94 22.89 14.66
C GLU A 135 1.75 23.76 13.41
N SER A 136 2.17 23.27 12.23
CA SER A 136 2.08 24.02 10.96
C SER A 136 0.65 24.18 10.42
N GLY A 137 -0.34 23.52 11.04
CA GLY A 137 -1.72 23.52 10.57
C GLY A 137 -1.89 22.82 9.22
N PHE A 138 -1.08 21.79 8.95
CA PHE A 138 -1.13 21.04 7.70
C PHE A 138 -2.49 20.36 7.51
N ALA A 139 -3.31 20.93 6.64
CA ALA A 139 -4.71 20.54 6.40
C ALA A 139 -4.83 19.29 5.50
N ALA A 140 -4.25 18.18 5.96
CA ALA A 140 -4.31 16.89 5.31
C ALA A 140 -4.38 15.78 6.36
N LYS A 141 -4.91 14.61 5.99
CA LYS A 141 -4.75 13.39 6.80
C LYS A 141 -3.28 12.98 6.75
N TYR A 142 -2.48 13.21 7.78
CA TYR A 142 -1.07 12.82 7.76
C TYR A 142 -0.63 11.98 8.95
N LYS A 143 0.47 11.28 8.75
CA LYS A 143 1.28 10.64 9.80
C LYS A 143 2.75 10.96 9.55
N PHE A 144 3.57 10.70 10.57
CA PHE A 144 5.01 10.86 10.52
C PHE A 144 5.71 9.59 10.99
N LEU A 145 6.77 9.17 10.28
CA LEU A 145 7.67 8.10 10.69
C LEU A 145 9.12 8.58 10.66
N ALA A 146 9.82 8.34 11.77
CA ALA A 146 11.25 8.60 11.82
C ALA A 146 12.04 7.39 11.28
N LYS A 147 13.02 7.67 10.41
CA LYS A 147 14.01 6.68 9.97
C LYS A 147 14.92 6.26 11.15
N PRO A 148 15.35 4.99 11.26
CA PRO A 148 15.06 3.87 10.35
C PRO A 148 13.65 3.29 10.55
N ILE A 149 13.02 2.87 9.45
CA ILE A 149 11.66 2.31 9.43
C ILE A 149 11.75 0.82 9.09
N ASN A 150 11.02 -0.03 9.82
CA ASN A 150 10.89 -1.44 9.48
C ASN A 150 9.64 -1.68 8.60
N LYS A 151 9.61 -2.83 7.93
CA LYS A 151 8.60 -3.19 6.95
C LYS A 151 7.20 -3.29 7.55
N GLU A 152 7.08 -3.81 8.77
CA GLU A 152 5.80 -4.02 9.46
C GLU A 152 5.17 -2.68 9.86
N LEU A 153 5.96 -1.77 10.43
CA LEU A 153 5.53 -0.42 10.82
C LEU A 153 5.16 0.41 9.60
N LEU A 154 5.93 0.30 8.51
CA LEU A 154 5.59 0.95 7.24
C LEU A 154 4.22 0.50 6.72
N LYS A 155 3.95 -0.81 6.74
CA LYS A 155 2.64 -1.36 6.32
C LYS A 155 1.51 -0.84 7.20
N GLU A 156 1.71 -0.85 8.52
CA GLU A 156 0.69 -0.41 9.48
C GLU A 156 0.22 1.02 9.17
N TYR A 157 1.17 1.96 9.06
CA TYR A 157 0.88 3.38 8.82
C TYR A 157 0.27 3.61 7.44
N VAL A 158 0.80 2.94 6.41
CA VAL A 158 0.24 2.99 5.06
C VAL A 158 -1.21 2.50 5.05
N THR A 159 -1.50 1.40 5.75
CA THR A 159 -2.85 0.82 5.81
C THR A 159 -3.81 1.70 6.61
N GLU A 160 -3.37 2.29 7.72
CA GLU A 160 -4.17 3.24 8.52
C GLU A 160 -4.52 4.50 7.72
N LEU A 161 -3.57 5.03 6.95
CA LEU A 161 -3.78 6.22 6.12
C LEU A 161 -4.71 5.95 4.92
N LEU A 162 -4.70 4.74 4.37
CA LEU A 162 -5.51 4.37 3.19
C LEU A 162 -6.94 3.90 3.52
N ARG A 163 -7.26 3.62 4.77
CA ARG A 163 -8.62 3.33 5.27
C ARG A 163 -9.39 4.61 5.57
#